data_AF-A0A6B1BVR3-F1
#
_entry.id   AF-A0A6B1BVR3-F1
#
_cell.length_a   1.000
_cell.length_b   1.000
_cell.length_c   1.000
_cell.angle_alpha   90.00
_cell.angle_beta   90.00
_cell.angle_gamma   90.00
#
_symmetry.space_group_name_H-M   'P 1'
#
loop_
_entity.id
_entity.type
_entity.pdbx_description
1 polymer ?
#
loop_
_entity_poly.entity_id
_entity_poly.type
_entity_poly.pdbx_seq_one_letter_code
_entity_poly.pdbx_strand_id
1 'polypeptide(L)'
;MAVVDHAPRLPQFDNLDFDDFHAEELPRRLAAGNGELAADIAAGALIKSFAWRLTDGRSVTYTVGDYGIEIRPGDDAELVVEVSEQNWFNYVAELWTWVGLMYAEAAEMVRGDFGLFEDFEPVLLAMYHGRPLYEGWEPTVDLSRSFTLEDDHEEMSRFLDEAGFLHIRGVFSAEEIEALRAEVERQRSEATPDDHRSWWATNADGDEVCCRVTHMDDRSKLMLGLIGDRRLDAIGALGGDDFAAYPERGDGVSVVIKLPSIVEGLADLPWHRDCGTGGHSITCPAVSIGIQLDECTEANGQLHYLAGSNKSSNRAREVRDGWPTVAISASPGDVTVHYGHTMHGAPPPTGAPVSGGRRTIYVGYHKPIWAEFIPPGQGYNDILFKDGGRILSPEEFQEQSS
;
A
#
# COMPACT_ATOMS: atom_id res chain seq x y z
N MET A 1 -17.49 8.66 3.29
CA MET A 1 -17.57 9.35 1.99
C MET A 1 -16.21 9.17 1.35
N ALA A 2 -16.12 8.63 0.14
CA ALA A 2 -14.83 8.28 -0.46
C ALA A 2 -13.97 9.52 -0.68
N VAL A 3 -12.67 9.41 -0.41
CA VAL A 3 -11.66 10.49 -0.56
C VAL A 3 -11.70 11.17 -1.95
N VAL A 4 -12.16 10.43 -2.97
CA VAL A 4 -12.04 10.81 -4.38
C VAL A 4 -13.34 11.23 -5.06
N ASP A 5 -14.51 11.20 -4.38
CA ASP A 5 -15.78 11.62 -5.00
C ASP A 5 -15.81 13.13 -5.31
N HIS A 6 -14.90 13.91 -4.72
CA HIS A 6 -14.78 15.36 -4.91
C HIS A 6 -13.35 15.83 -5.22
N ALA A 7 -12.44 14.90 -5.49
CA ALA A 7 -11.06 15.25 -5.82
C ALA A 7 -11.00 15.94 -7.20
N PRO A 8 -10.06 16.89 -7.41
CA PRO A 8 -9.81 17.43 -8.73
C PRO A 8 -9.45 16.29 -9.69
N ARG A 9 -9.82 16.40 -10.97
CA ARG A 9 -9.30 15.45 -11.97
C ARG A 9 -7.81 15.73 -12.18
N LEU A 10 -7.04 14.66 -12.35
CA LEU A 10 -5.63 14.79 -12.72
C LEU A 10 -5.55 15.29 -14.16
N PRO A 11 -4.71 16.31 -14.47
CA PRO A 11 -4.62 16.87 -15.82
C PRO A 11 -4.35 15.84 -16.92
N GLN A 12 -3.59 14.79 -16.62
CA GLN A 12 -3.33 13.68 -17.56
C GLN A 12 -4.55 12.80 -17.85
N PHE A 13 -5.65 12.98 -17.11
CA PHE A 13 -6.89 12.19 -17.20
C PHE A 13 -8.16 13.06 -17.33
N ASP A 14 -8.06 14.39 -17.47
CA ASP A 14 -9.20 15.33 -17.41
C ASP A 14 -10.35 15.01 -18.40
N ASN A 15 -10.03 14.35 -19.52
CA ASN A 15 -10.98 14.01 -20.59
C ASN A 15 -11.10 12.49 -20.85
N LEU A 16 -10.75 11.65 -19.88
CA LEU A 16 -10.86 10.19 -20.05
C LEU A 16 -12.34 9.76 -19.94
N ASP A 17 -13.01 9.68 -21.09
CA ASP A 17 -14.33 9.08 -21.25
C ASP A 17 -14.18 7.57 -21.55
N PHE A 18 -15.15 6.76 -21.12
CA PHE A 18 -15.10 5.31 -21.33
C PHE A 18 -14.99 4.96 -22.82
N ASP A 19 -15.80 5.58 -23.68
CA ASP A 19 -15.84 5.22 -25.10
C ASP A 19 -14.59 5.72 -25.82
N ASP A 20 -14.17 6.97 -25.59
CA ASP A 20 -12.95 7.54 -26.20
C ASP A 20 -11.68 6.79 -25.76
N PHE A 21 -11.62 6.37 -24.49
CA PHE A 21 -10.48 5.59 -24.01
C PHE A 21 -10.34 4.26 -24.76
N HIS A 22 -11.42 3.51 -24.92
CA HIS A 22 -11.37 2.21 -25.58
C HIS A 22 -11.28 2.32 -27.11
N ALA A 23 -11.76 3.42 -27.70
CA ALA A 23 -11.71 3.66 -29.14
C ALA A 23 -10.36 4.21 -29.62
N GLU A 24 -9.68 5.05 -28.82
CA GLU A 24 -8.49 5.78 -29.25
C GLU A 24 -7.28 5.57 -28.33
N GLU A 25 -7.43 5.88 -27.03
CA GLU A 25 -6.27 5.98 -26.14
C GLU A 25 -5.66 4.63 -25.80
N LEU A 26 -6.48 3.63 -25.42
CA LEU A 26 -6.00 2.29 -25.13
C LEU A 26 -5.40 1.62 -26.37
N PRO A 27 -6.02 1.62 -27.56
CA PRO A 27 -5.37 1.15 -28.79
C PRO A 27 -4.02 1.82 -29.06
N ARG A 28 -3.92 3.14 -28.85
CA ARG A 28 -2.65 3.89 -29.01
C ARG A 28 -1.59 3.40 -28.04
N ARG A 29 -1.94 3.17 -26.76
CA ARG A 29 -1.02 2.63 -25.75
C ARG A 29 -0.57 1.21 -26.09
N LEU A 30 -1.52 0.34 -26.48
CA LEU A 30 -1.22 -1.03 -26.87
C LEU A 30 -0.22 -1.07 -28.05
N ALA A 31 -0.44 -0.24 -29.07
CA ALA A 31 0.44 -0.12 -30.22
C ALA A 31 1.82 0.49 -29.90
N ALA A 32 1.95 1.22 -28.78
CA ALA A 32 3.21 1.81 -28.32
C ALA A 32 4.10 0.84 -27.52
N GLY A 33 3.69 -0.42 -27.37
CA GLY A 33 4.45 -1.47 -26.67
C GLY A 33 3.72 -2.08 -25.47
N ASN A 34 2.68 -1.42 -24.95
CA ASN A 34 1.93 -1.95 -23.81
C ASN A 34 1.21 -3.25 -24.15
N GLY A 35 0.83 -3.46 -25.41
CA GLY A 35 0.12 -4.67 -25.85
C GLY A 35 1.02 -5.91 -25.83
N GLU A 36 2.28 -5.78 -26.22
CA GLU A 36 3.28 -6.85 -26.16
C GLU A 36 3.57 -7.21 -24.70
N LEU A 37 3.87 -6.20 -23.87
CA LEU A 37 4.09 -6.40 -22.44
C LEU A 37 2.89 -7.06 -21.74
N ALA A 38 1.68 -6.59 -22.03
CA ALA A 38 0.47 -7.16 -21.44
C ALA A 38 0.24 -8.62 -21.88
N ALA A 39 0.49 -8.95 -23.15
CA ALA A 39 0.37 -10.32 -23.65
C ALA A 39 1.40 -11.26 -23.01
N ASP A 40 2.65 -10.80 -22.83
CA ASP A 40 3.70 -11.56 -22.14
C ASP A 40 3.31 -11.87 -20.70
N ILE A 41 2.84 -10.87 -19.95
CA ILE A 41 2.35 -11.05 -18.58
C ILE A 41 1.14 -11.99 -18.56
N ALA A 42 0.23 -11.83 -19.52
CA ALA A 42 -0.97 -12.65 -19.61
C ALA A 42 -0.67 -14.11 -19.96
N ALA A 43 0.50 -14.45 -20.51
CA ALA A 43 0.90 -15.84 -20.75
C ALA A 43 0.83 -16.68 -19.45
N GLY A 44 1.26 -16.08 -18.33
CA GLY A 44 1.23 -16.67 -16.99
C GLY A 44 -0.05 -16.39 -16.18
N ALA A 45 -1.08 -15.77 -16.76
CA ALA A 45 -2.38 -15.53 -16.10
C ALA A 45 -3.31 -16.75 -16.23
N LEU A 46 -4.19 -16.93 -15.23
CA LEU A 46 -5.18 -18.00 -15.11
C LEU A 46 -6.30 -17.89 -16.15
N ILE A 47 -6.66 -16.66 -16.50
CA ILE A 47 -7.68 -16.34 -17.51
C ILE A 47 -7.05 -15.61 -18.70
N LYS A 48 -7.74 -15.63 -19.83
CA LYS A 48 -7.32 -14.97 -21.08
C LYS A 48 -8.30 -13.88 -21.53
N SER A 49 -9.36 -13.63 -20.77
CA SER A 49 -10.33 -12.60 -21.10
C SER A 49 -10.93 -11.93 -19.85
N PHE A 50 -11.02 -10.61 -19.92
CA PHE A 50 -11.57 -9.74 -18.87
C PHE A 50 -12.54 -8.74 -19.49
N ALA A 51 -13.64 -8.41 -18.83
CA ALA A 51 -14.54 -7.35 -19.28
C ALA A 51 -14.91 -6.36 -18.18
N TRP A 52 -14.97 -5.09 -18.57
CA TRP A 52 -15.71 -4.07 -17.85
C TRP A 52 -17.14 -4.01 -18.36
N ARG A 53 -18.09 -4.01 -17.44
CA ARG A 53 -19.48 -3.63 -17.69
C ARG A 53 -19.77 -2.35 -16.91
N LEU A 54 -20.28 -1.34 -17.58
CA LEU A 54 -20.79 -0.16 -16.92
C LEU A 54 -22.23 -0.40 -16.45
N THR A 55 -22.62 0.23 -15.34
CA THR A 55 -24.00 0.17 -14.82
C THR A 55 -25.06 0.73 -15.77
N ASP A 56 -24.65 1.48 -16.80
CA ASP A 56 -25.53 1.96 -17.88
C ASP A 56 -25.68 0.97 -19.06
N GLY A 57 -25.01 -0.18 -18.99
CA GLY A 57 -25.06 -1.25 -19.98
C GLY A 57 -23.98 -1.21 -21.06
N ARG A 58 -23.14 -0.17 -21.13
CA ARG A 58 -21.94 -0.19 -22.00
C ARG A 58 -20.96 -1.25 -21.48
N SER A 59 -20.24 -1.92 -22.37
CA SER A 59 -19.25 -2.93 -21.97
C SER A 59 -18.16 -3.13 -23.00
N VAL A 60 -16.99 -3.55 -22.51
CA VAL A 60 -15.81 -3.85 -23.32
C VAL A 60 -15.11 -5.09 -22.76
N THR A 61 -14.71 -5.98 -23.66
CA THR A 61 -13.91 -7.17 -23.39
C THR A 61 -12.49 -6.96 -23.90
N TYR A 62 -11.52 -7.34 -23.09
CA TYR A 62 -10.13 -7.58 -23.47
C TYR A 62 -9.90 -9.08 -23.65
N THR A 63 -9.28 -9.49 -24.74
CA THR A 63 -8.91 -10.88 -24.99
C THR A 63 -7.42 -10.96 -25.34
N VAL A 64 -6.71 -11.87 -24.70
CA VAL A 64 -5.31 -12.17 -25.00
C VAL A 64 -5.26 -12.91 -26.33
N GLY A 65 -4.64 -12.30 -27.34
CA GLY A 65 -4.41 -12.88 -28.66
C GLY A 65 -2.95 -13.28 -28.88
N ASP A 66 -2.65 -13.83 -30.06
CA ASP A 66 -1.31 -14.33 -30.40
C ASP A 66 -0.22 -13.22 -30.47
N TYR A 67 -0.62 -11.95 -30.63
CA TYR A 67 0.29 -10.82 -30.87
C TYR A 67 -0.04 -9.58 -30.01
N GLY A 68 -0.83 -9.73 -28.95
CA GLY A 68 -1.24 -8.60 -28.11
C GLY A 68 -2.60 -8.79 -27.44
N ILE A 69 -3.22 -7.67 -27.06
CA ILE A 69 -4.56 -7.64 -26.47
C ILE A 69 -5.56 -7.11 -27.51
N GLU A 70 -6.63 -7.86 -27.74
CA GLU A 70 -7.75 -7.45 -28.56
C GLU A 70 -8.85 -6.81 -27.71
N ILE A 71 -9.39 -5.68 -28.16
CA ILE A 71 -10.49 -4.95 -27.52
C ILE A 71 -11.76 -5.17 -28.35
N ARG A 72 -12.84 -5.61 -27.73
CA ARG A 72 -14.12 -5.87 -28.40
C ARG A 72 -15.29 -5.33 -27.57
N PRO A 73 -16.35 -4.77 -28.20
CA PRO A 73 -17.57 -4.43 -27.47
C PRO A 73 -18.23 -5.67 -26.87
N GLY A 74 -18.91 -5.50 -25.74
CA GLY A 74 -19.58 -6.59 -25.02
C GLY A 74 -18.83 -7.03 -23.78
N ASP A 75 -19.36 -8.05 -23.10
CA ASP A 75 -18.83 -8.58 -21.84
C ASP A 75 -18.64 -10.11 -21.86
N ASP A 76 -18.48 -10.67 -23.06
CA ASP A 76 -18.19 -12.09 -23.23
C ASP A 76 -16.73 -12.36 -22.84
N ALA A 77 -16.50 -12.58 -21.56
CA ALA A 77 -15.18 -12.81 -20.96
C ALA A 77 -15.25 -13.82 -19.80
N GLU A 78 -14.12 -14.40 -19.42
CA GLU A 78 -14.02 -15.30 -18.26
C GLU A 78 -14.27 -14.57 -16.94
N LEU A 79 -13.81 -13.31 -16.84
CA LEU A 79 -13.99 -12.41 -15.71
C LEU A 79 -14.76 -11.17 -16.14
N VAL A 80 -15.84 -10.83 -15.45
CA VAL A 80 -16.68 -9.65 -15.74
C VAL A 80 -16.91 -8.87 -14.45
N VAL A 81 -16.53 -7.59 -14.46
CA VAL A 81 -16.74 -6.67 -13.35
C VAL A 81 -17.67 -5.55 -13.78
N GLU A 82 -18.72 -5.32 -12.98
CA GLU A 82 -19.64 -4.20 -13.16
C GLU A 82 -19.26 -3.01 -12.26
N VAL A 83 -19.21 -1.81 -12.84
CA VAL A 83 -18.84 -0.56 -12.15
C VAL A 83 -19.60 0.64 -12.73
N SER A 84 -19.70 1.73 -11.97
CA SER A 84 -20.06 3.02 -12.58
C SER A 84 -18.92 3.53 -13.47
N GLU A 85 -19.23 4.42 -14.43
CA GLU A 85 -18.19 5.07 -15.25
C GLU A 85 -17.16 5.82 -14.40
N GLN A 86 -17.59 6.47 -13.31
CA GLN A 86 -16.68 7.16 -12.39
C GLN A 86 -15.74 6.17 -11.67
N ASN A 87 -16.22 4.99 -11.28
CA ASN A 87 -15.38 4.00 -10.60
C ASN A 87 -14.45 3.27 -11.57
N TRP A 88 -14.90 3.03 -12.80
CA TRP A 88 -14.01 2.60 -13.89
C TRP A 88 -12.88 3.63 -14.10
N PHE A 89 -13.22 4.91 -14.18
CA PHE A 89 -12.23 5.99 -14.30
C PHE A 89 -11.26 5.98 -13.12
N ASN A 90 -11.78 5.88 -11.88
CA ASN A 90 -10.96 5.84 -10.69
C ASN A 90 -9.97 4.66 -10.71
N TYR A 91 -10.38 3.51 -11.25
CA TYR A 91 -9.50 2.36 -11.44
C TYR A 91 -8.42 2.64 -12.49
N VAL A 92 -8.80 3.10 -13.69
CA VAL A 92 -7.85 3.36 -14.77
C VAL A 92 -6.84 4.47 -14.40
N ALA A 93 -7.27 5.48 -13.67
CA ALA A 93 -6.42 6.54 -13.13
C ALA A 93 -5.62 6.13 -11.88
N GLU A 94 -5.80 4.90 -11.40
CA GLU A 94 -5.24 4.34 -10.17
C GLU A 94 -5.51 5.19 -8.92
N LEU A 95 -6.64 5.90 -8.93
CA LEU A 95 -7.20 6.58 -7.76
C LEU A 95 -7.83 5.59 -6.79
N TRP A 96 -8.39 4.49 -7.31
CA TRP A 96 -8.76 3.31 -6.54
C TRP A 96 -8.07 2.08 -7.14
N THR A 97 -7.57 1.17 -6.31
CA THR A 97 -7.26 -0.19 -6.76
C THR A 97 -8.52 -1.03 -6.74
N TRP A 98 -8.44 -2.25 -7.24
CA TRP A 98 -9.52 -3.22 -7.10
C TRP A 98 -9.90 -3.48 -5.63
N VAL A 99 -8.91 -3.64 -4.76
CA VAL A 99 -9.11 -3.80 -3.31
C VAL A 99 -9.87 -2.61 -2.74
N GLY A 100 -9.50 -1.38 -3.10
CA GLY A 100 -10.21 -0.19 -2.66
C GLY A 100 -11.65 -0.10 -3.16
N LEU A 101 -11.89 -0.42 -4.43
CA LEU A 101 -13.25 -0.46 -4.98
C LEU A 101 -14.11 -1.51 -4.27
N MET A 102 -13.53 -2.67 -3.96
CA MET A 102 -14.22 -3.76 -3.26
C MET A 102 -14.58 -3.37 -1.83
N TYR A 103 -13.63 -2.89 -1.02
CA TYR A 103 -13.92 -2.39 0.33
C TYR A 103 -14.90 -1.21 0.31
N ALA A 104 -14.90 -0.38 -0.73
CA ALA A 104 -15.87 0.70 -0.89
C ALA A 104 -17.26 0.22 -1.35
N GLU A 105 -17.45 -1.06 -1.68
CA GLU A 105 -18.66 -1.61 -2.33
C GLU A 105 -19.00 -0.84 -3.63
N ALA A 106 -17.95 -0.45 -4.37
CA ALA A 106 -18.02 0.43 -5.53
C ALA A 106 -17.93 -0.33 -6.87
N ALA A 107 -17.85 -1.66 -6.81
CA ALA A 107 -17.80 -2.58 -7.94
C ALA A 107 -18.48 -3.91 -7.60
N GLU A 108 -19.05 -4.59 -8.60
CA GLU A 108 -19.69 -5.90 -8.46
C GLU A 108 -18.99 -6.95 -9.34
N MET A 109 -18.74 -8.13 -8.77
CA MET A 109 -18.22 -9.28 -9.51
C MET A 109 -19.36 -10.04 -10.18
N VAL A 110 -19.61 -9.80 -11.47
CA VAL A 110 -20.71 -10.43 -12.23
C VAL A 110 -20.38 -11.86 -12.63
N ARG A 111 -19.11 -12.13 -12.96
CA ARG A 111 -18.61 -13.46 -13.35
C ARG A 111 -17.15 -13.58 -12.96
N GLY A 112 -16.77 -14.72 -12.38
CA GLY A 112 -15.43 -14.96 -11.86
C GLY A 112 -15.37 -14.73 -10.36
N ASP A 113 -14.16 -14.55 -9.83
CA ASP A 113 -13.93 -14.32 -8.41
C ASP A 113 -12.79 -13.31 -8.20
N PHE A 114 -12.59 -12.93 -6.95
CA PHE A 114 -11.55 -11.99 -6.54
C PHE A 114 -10.14 -12.44 -6.90
N GLY A 115 -9.83 -13.74 -6.75
CA GLY A 115 -8.51 -14.28 -7.07
C GLY A 115 -8.18 -14.18 -8.55
N LEU A 116 -9.18 -14.39 -9.42
CA LEU A 116 -9.03 -14.19 -10.87
C LEU A 116 -8.74 -12.72 -11.21
N PHE A 117 -9.35 -11.77 -10.49
CA PHE A 117 -9.04 -10.36 -10.69
C PHE A 117 -7.60 -10.04 -10.29
N GLU A 118 -7.18 -10.42 -9.08
CA GLU A 118 -5.82 -10.17 -8.60
C GLU A 118 -4.75 -10.75 -9.52
N ASP A 119 -5.00 -11.94 -10.07
CA ASP A 119 -4.08 -12.58 -11.03
C ASP A 119 -3.98 -11.82 -12.36
N PHE A 120 -5.11 -11.27 -12.84
CA PHE A 120 -5.20 -10.55 -14.12
C PHE A 120 -4.87 -9.05 -14.01
N GLU A 121 -4.95 -8.44 -12.83
CA GLU A 121 -4.69 -7.01 -12.62
C GLU A 121 -3.33 -6.54 -13.18
N PRO A 122 -2.21 -7.28 -13.04
CA PRO A 122 -0.95 -6.90 -13.68
C PRO A 122 -1.05 -6.75 -15.21
N VAL A 123 -1.92 -7.53 -15.88
CA VAL A 123 -2.18 -7.39 -17.32
C VAL A 123 -2.86 -6.04 -17.58
N LEU A 124 -3.87 -5.67 -16.80
CA LEU A 124 -4.56 -4.38 -16.92
C LEU A 124 -3.59 -3.20 -16.69
N LEU A 125 -2.72 -3.29 -15.68
CA LEU A 125 -1.73 -2.26 -15.38
C LEU A 125 -0.66 -2.14 -16.47
N ALA A 126 -0.28 -3.25 -17.11
CA ALA A 126 0.59 -3.23 -18.28
C ALA A 126 -0.10 -2.56 -19.48
N MET A 127 -1.37 -2.91 -19.75
CA MET A 127 -2.15 -2.29 -20.82
C MET A 127 -2.29 -0.78 -20.63
N TYR A 128 -2.67 -0.35 -19.43
CA TYR A 128 -2.99 1.05 -19.16
C TYR A 128 -1.73 1.89 -18.95
N HIS A 129 -0.74 1.40 -18.21
CA HIS A 129 0.37 2.24 -17.73
C HIS A 129 1.74 1.75 -18.19
N GLY A 130 1.82 0.65 -18.95
CA GLY A 130 3.09 0.05 -19.36
C GLY A 130 3.90 -0.48 -18.16
N ARG A 131 3.23 -0.77 -17.03
CA ARG A 131 3.91 -1.20 -15.81
C ARG A 131 4.34 -2.67 -15.95
N PRO A 132 5.64 -2.99 -15.81
CA PRO A 132 6.11 -4.37 -15.90
C PRO A 132 5.66 -5.20 -14.71
N LEU A 133 5.57 -6.52 -14.89
CA LEU A 133 5.45 -7.47 -13.80
C LEU A 133 6.82 -7.66 -13.14
N TYR A 134 6.85 -7.77 -11.81
CA TYR A 134 8.04 -8.18 -11.10
C TYR A 134 8.28 -9.69 -11.31
N GLU A 135 9.36 -10.03 -12.02
CA GLU A 135 9.74 -11.42 -12.33
C GLU A 135 11.04 -11.85 -11.65
N GLY A 136 11.50 -11.05 -10.69
CA GLY A 136 12.83 -11.15 -10.09
C GLY A 136 13.67 -9.91 -10.41
N TRP A 137 14.68 -9.68 -9.58
CA TRP A 137 15.53 -8.51 -9.66
C TRP A 137 16.95 -8.86 -9.21
N GLU A 138 17.95 -8.39 -9.94
CA GLU A 138 19.36 -8.57 -9.60
C GLU A 138 19.89 -7.29 -8.94
N PRO A 139 20.24 -7.33 -7.63
CA PRO A 139 20.72 -6.15 -6.93
C PRO A 139 22.07 -5.68 -7.45
N THR A 140 22.21 -4.37 -7.67
CA THR A 140 23.50 -3.71 -7.89
C THR A 140 24.04 -3.05 -6.62
N VAL A 141 23.21 -2.95 -5.58
CA VAL A 141 23.56 -2.55 -4.21
C VAL A 141 23.65 -3.73 -3.24
N ASP A 142 24.45 -3.58 -2.18
CA ASP A 142 24.51 -4.57 -1.08
C ASP A 142 23.27 -4.43 -0.17
N LEU A 143 22.30 -5.30 -0.35
CA LEU A 143 21.04 -5.29 0.42
C LEU A 143 21.20 -5.51 1.93
N SER A 144 22.36 -5.97 2.40
CA SER A 144 22.66 -6.09 3.82
C SER A 144 23.17 -4.79 4.46
N ARG A 145 23.44 -3.77 3.63
CA ARG A 145 23.96 -2.48 4.09
C ARG A 145 22.90 -1.75 4.91
N SER A 146 23.35 -1.21 6.04
CA SER A 146 22.61 -0.24 6.84
C SER A 146 23.43 1.02 7.04
N PHE A 147 22.74 2.15 7.13
CA PHE A 147 23.28 3.49 7.10
C PHE A 147 23.19 4.18 8.48
N THR A 148 23.74 5.37 8.61
CA THR A 148 23.51 6.34 9.69
C THR A 148 23.19 7.69 9.06
N LEU A 149 22.76 8.67 9.88
CA LEU A 149 22.54 10.04 9.41
C LEU A 149 23.83 10.75 8.93
N GLU A 150 25.01 10.17 9.17
CA GLU A 150 26.30 10.71 8.71
C GLU A 150 26.72 10.20 7.33
N ASP A 151 26.04 9.17 6.82
CA ASP A 151 26.28 8.67 5.46
C ASP A 151 25.82 9.69 4.41
N ASP A 152 26.36 9.55 3.20
CA ASP A 152 26.09 10.46 2.10
C ASP A 152 24.62 10.38 1.63
N HIS A 153 23.99 11.54 1.46
CA HIS A 153 22.58 11.64 1.10
C HIS A 153 22.31 11.09 -0.31
N GLU A 154 23.19 11.37 -1.29
CA GLU A 154 23.03 10.87 -2.66
C GLU A 154 23.23 9.35 -2.74
N GLU A 155 24.10 8.80 -1.91
CA GLU A 155 24.26 7.36 -1.75
C GLU A 155 23.03 6.69 -1.13
N MET A 156 22.49 7.24 -0.04
CA MET A 156 21.26 6.73 0.58
C MET A 156 20.07 6.84 -0.38
N SER A 157 19.93 7.94 -1.11
CA SER A 157 18.83 8.15 -2.07
C SER A 157 18.92 7.16 -3.23
N ARG A 158 20.12 6.93 -3.80
CA ARG A 158 20.33 5.90 -4.83
C ARG A 158 20.01 4.50 -4.32
N PHE A 159 20.43 4.16 -3.09
CA PHE A 159 20.08 2.88 -2.49
C PHE A 159 18.57 2.72 -2.36
N LEU A 160 17.87 3.74 -1.85
CA LEU A 160 16.43 3.71 -1.67
C LEU A 160 15.69 3.60 -3.01
N ASP A 161 16.08 4.36 -4.04
CA ASP A 161 15.51 4.29 -5.40
C ASP A 161 15.63 2.88 -6.01
N GLU A 162 16.77 2.24 -5.79
CA GLU A 162 17.08 0.93 -6.33
C GLU A 162 16.45 -0.22 -5.54
N ALA A 163 16.67 -0.27 -4.23
CA ALA A 163 16.20 -1.36 -3.38
C ALA A 163 14.74 -1.21 -2.96
N GLY A 164 14.21 0.01 -2.95
CA GLY A 164 12.86 0.34 -2.47
C GLY A 164 12.73 0.43 -0.95
N PHE A 165 13.80 0.16 -0.20
CA PHE A 165 13.86 0.29 1.26
C PHE A 165 15.24 0.76 1.73
N LEU A 166 15.36 1.13 3.01
CA LEU A 166 16.59 1.55 3.67
C LEU A 166 16.50 1.26 5.18
N HIS A 167 17.62 0.93 5.82
CA HIS A 167 17.75 0.86 7.28
C HIS A 167 18.79 1.88 7.75
N ILE A 168 18.38 2.80 8.62
CA ILE A 168 19.22 3.84 9.19
C ILE A 168 19.31 3.64 10.71
N ARG A 169 20.52 3.46 11.22
CA ARG A 169 20.79 3.14 12.62
C ARG A 169 20.91 4.38 13.48
N GLY A 170 20.47 4.26 14.74
CA GLY A 170 20.75 5.24 15.80
C GLY A 170 20.26 6.66 15.50
N VAL A 171 19.10 6.79 14.87
CA VAL A 171 18.49 8.09 14.53
C VAL A 171 17.96 8.79 15.79
N PHE A 172 17.37 8.03 16.72
CA PHE A 172 16.85 8.51 17.98
C PHE A 172 17.65 7.96 19.16
N SER A 173 17.80 8.79 20.19
CA SER A 173 18.42 8.43 21.46
C SER A 173 17.52 7.52 22.32
N ALA A 174 18.12 6.85 23.28
CA ALA A 174 17.37 6.00 24.23
C ALA A 174 16.33 6.81 25.03
N GLU A 175 16.66 8.05 25.39
CA GLU A 175 15.76 8.95 26.10
C GLU A 175 14.55 9.36 25.26
N GLU A 176 14.75 9.67 23.97
CA GLU A 176 13.66 9.95 23.03
C GLU A 176 12.75 8.74 22.85
N ILE A 177 13.34 7.56 22.69
CA ILE A 177 12.58 6.31 22.54
C ILE A 177 11.75 6.00 23.77
N GLU A 178 12.28 6.21 24.97
CA GLU A 178 11.50 6.01 26.20
C GLU A 178 10.31 6.97 26.30
N ALA A 179 10.50 8.24 25.91
CA ALA A 179 9.40 9.21 25.85
C ALA A 179 8.33 8.81 24.83
N LEU A 180 8.74 8.35 23.64
CA LEU A 180 7.83 7.88 22.59
C LEU A 180 7.07 6.63 23.03
N ARG A 181 7.74 5.66 23.68
CA ARG A 181 7.10 4.45 24.23
C ARG A 181 6.03 4.78 25.26
N ALA A 182 6.33 5.68 26.20
CA ALA A 182 5.40 6.09 27.22
C ALA A 182 4.15 6.76 26.60
N GLU A 183 4.35 7.58 25.57
CA GLU A 183 3.25 8.24 24.88
C GLU A 183 2.41 7.28 24.02
N VAL A 184 3.05 6.31 23.35
CA VAL A 184 2.34 5.21 22.68
C VAL A 184 1.48 4.44 23.67
N GLU A 185 2.04 4.05 24.82
CA GLU A 185 1.27 3.27 25.81
C GLU A 185 0.11 4.08 26.38
N ARG A 186 0.31 5.37 26.66
CA ARG A 186 -0.76 6.26 27.11
C ARG A 186 -1.92 6.29 26.11
N GLN A 187 -1.64 6.58 24.84
CA GLN A 187 -2.68 6.65 23.81
C GLN A 187 -3.32 5.28 23.52
N ARG A 188 -2.53 4.20 23.51
CA ARG A 188 -3.04 2.83 23.35
C ARG A 188 -4.02 2.46 24.47
N SER A 189 -3.72 2.83 25.72
CA SER A 189 -4.59 2.56 26.88
C SER A 189 -5.90 3.38 26.87
N GLU A 190 -5.92 4.48 26.14
CA GLU A 190 -7.09 5.35 25.96
C GLU A 190 -7.92 4.99 24.72
N ALA A 191 -7.37 4.18 23.81
CA ALA A 191 -8.04 3.76 22.58
C ALA A 191 -9.23 2.82 22.86
N THR A 192 -10.21 2.85 21.98
CA THR A 192 -11.39 1.97 22.05
C THR A 192 -11.78 1.50 20.66
N PRO A 193 -12.40 0.31 20.50
CA PRO A 193 -12.85 -0.18 19.20
C PRO A 193 -13.75 0.80 18.42
N ASP A 194 -14.51 1.66 19.11
CA ASP A 194 -15.46 2.59 18.49
C ASP A 194 -14.85 3.98 18.18
N ASP A 195 -13.53 4.18 18.35
CA ASP A 195 -12.93 5.50 18.19
C ASP A 195 -12.63 5.89 16.73
N HIS A 196 -12.78 4.96 15.78
CA HIS A 196 -12.44 5.13 14.35
C HIS A 196 -11.02 5.64 14.09
N ARG A 197 -10.12 5.47 15.07
CA ARG A 197 -8.72 5.92 15.07
C ARG A 197 -7.77 4.84 15.57
N SER A 198 -8.27 3.65 15.83
CA SER A 198 -7.49 2.51 16.30
C SER A 198 -7.98 1.23 15.65
N TRP A 199 -7.05 0.32 15.41
CA TRP A 199 -7.32 -0.98 14.81
C TRP A 199 -7.26 -2.04 15.91
N TRP A 200 -8.21 -2.95 15.86
CA TRP A 200 -8.41 -4.00 16.85
C TRP A 200 -8.48 -5.36 16.18
N ALA A 201 -7.96 -6.37 16.88
CA ALA A 201 -7.93 -7.75 16.46
C ALA A 201 -8.26 -8.68 17.63
N THR A 202 -8.65 -9.91 17.34
CA THR A 202 -8.94 -10.94 18.36
C THR A 202 -7.75 -11.87 18.48
N ASN A 203 -7.27 -12.09 19.71
CA ASN A 203 -6.23 -13.10 19.97
C ASN A 203 -6.82 -14.51 20.16
N ALA A 204 -5.95 -15.54 20.19
CA ALA A 204 -6.35 -16.93 20.36
C ALA A 204 -7.07 -17.25 21.70
N ASP A 205 -6.95 -16.36 22.69
CA ASP A 205 -7.66 -16.45 23.98
C ASP A 205 -9.05 -15.79 23.94
N GLY A 206 -9.39 -15.12 22.83
CA GLY A 206 -10.65 -14.42 22.61
C GLY A 206 -10.67 -12.97 23.09
N ASP A 207 -9.51 -12.39 23.44
CA ASP A 207 -9.41 -10.99 23.86
C ASP A 207 -9.28 -10.04 22.67
N GLU A 208 -9.95 -8.90 22.75
CA GLU A 208 -9.76 -7.77 21.83
C GLU A 208 -8.48 -7.03 22.19
N VAL A 209 -7.60 -6.86 21.20
CA VAL A 209 -6.32 -6.19 21.37
C VAL A 209 -6.12 -5.10 20.33
N CYS A 210 -5.68 -3.93 20.79
CA CYS A 210 -5.35 -2.81 19.93
C CYS A 210 -4.00 -3.06 19.23
N CYS A 211 -4.02 -3.18 17.90
CA CYS A 211 -2.86 -3.43 17.06
C CYS A 211 -2.38 -2.19 16.29
N ARG A 212 -3.17 -1.11 16.24
CA ARG A 212 -2.77 0.15 15.61
C ARG A 212 -3.46 1.35 16.27
N VAL A 213 -2.77 2.48 16.34
CA VAL A 213 -3.36 3.79 16.67
C VAL A 213 -2.93 4.79 15.59
N THR A 214 -3.88 5.51 15.01
CA THR A 214 -3.66 6.55 14.00
C THR A 214 -3.88 7.94 14.60
N HIS A 215 -3.45 8.99 13.89
CA HIS A 215 -3.60 10.40 14.32
C HIS A 215 -3.08 10.68 15.74
N MET A 216 -1.96 10.07 16.11
CA MET A 216 -1.36 10.27 17.42
C MET A 216 -0.89 11.71 17.64
N ASP A 217 -0.60 12.42 16.56
CA ASP A 217 -0.23 13.83 16.49
C ASP A 217 -1.36 14.77 16.94
N ASP A 218 -2.63 14.42 16.69
CA ASP A 218 -3.78 15.25 17.10
C ASP A 218 -3.84 15.46 18.63
N ARG A 219 -3.33 14.48 19.40
CA ARG A 219 -3.45 14.41 20.86
C ARG A 219 -2.12 14.62 21.58
N SER A 220 -1.02 14.85 20.86
CA SER A 220 0.31 14.87 21.45
C SER A 220 1.27 15.81 20.75
N LYS A 221 1.78 16.79 21.50
CA LYS A 221 2.85 17.66 21.02
C LYS A 221 4.14 16.91 20.72
N LEU A 222 4.37 15.78 21.41
CA LEU A 222 5.54 14.93 21.14
C LEU A 222 5.40 14.27 19.77
N MET A 223 4.24 13.67 19.48
CA MET A 223 3.98 13.01 18.19
C MET A 223 3.90 14.02 17.05
N LEU A 224 3.20 15.15 17.26
CA LEU A 224 3.18 16.26 16.30
C LEU A 224 4.59 16.80 16.02
N GLY A 225 5.49 16.77 17.01
CA GLY A 225 6.88 17.19 16.84
C GLY A 225 7.70 16.29 15.91
N LEU A 226 7.25 15.07 15.62
CA LEU A 226 7.86 14.23 14.58
C LEU A 226 7.59 14.79 13.17
N ILE A 227 6.46 15.48 12.99
CA ILE A 227 6.17 16.23 11.77
C ILE A 227 7.02 17.50 11.78
N GLY A 228 8.03 17.55 10.92
CA GLY A 228 9.03 18.63 10.88
C GLY A 228 10.25 18.39 11.79
N ASP A 229 10.45 17.17 12.29
CA ASP A 229 11.76 16.78 12.84
C ASP A 229 12.79 16.80 11.70
N ARG A 230 13.87 17.58 11.87
CA ARG A 230 14.87 17.79 10.82
C ARG A 230 15.54 16.50 10.34
N ARG A 231 15.64 15.47 11.19
CA ARG A 231 16.20 14.17 10.81
C ARG A 231 15.22 13.45 9.89
N LEU A 232 13.94 13.44 10.25
CA LEU A 232 12.89 12.82 9.44
C LEU A 232 12.70 13.57 8.13
N ASP A 233 12.79 14.91 8.12
CA ASP A 233 12.73 15.71 6.90
C ASP A 233 13.90 15.38 5.96
N ALA A 234 15.11 15.22 6.50
CA ALA A 234 16.28 14.83 5.71
C ALA A 234 16.15 13.40 5.14
N ILE A 235 15.52 12.49 5.87
CA ILE A 235 15.23 11.12 5.40
C ILE A 235 14.11 11.14 4.36
N GLY A 236 13.04 11.90 4.57
CA GLY A 236 11.93 12.04 3.63
C GLY A 236 12.39 12.61 2.28
N ALA A 237 13.32 13.56 2.31
CA ALA A 237 13.94 14.13 1.12
C ALA A 237 14.71 13.12 0.25
N LEU A 238 15.09 11.95 0.79
CA LEU A 238 15.70 10.87 -0.02
C LEU A 238 14.78 10.40 -1.14
N GLY A 239 13.45 10.53 -0.97
CA GLY A 239 12.45 10.20 -1.97
C GLY A 239 12.15 11.31 -2.98
N GLY A 240 12.55 12.55 -2.70
CA GLY A 240 12.33 13.73 -3.52
C GLY A 240 12.38 15.03 -2.72
N ASP A 241 12.95 16.08 -3.32
CA ASP A 241 13.19 17.38 -2.65
C ASP A 241 11.92 18.11 -2.18
N ASP A 242 10.77 17.84 -2.79
CA ASP A 242 9.48 18.47 -2.48
C ASP A 242 8.59 17.62 -1.56
N PHE A 243 9.11 16.50 -1.06
CA PHE A 243 8.36 15.61 -0.18
C PHE A 243 8.20 16.24 1.20
N ALA A 244 7.00 16.16 1.75
CA ALA A 244 6.70 16.67 3.09
C ALA A 244 5.77 15.73 3.85
N ALA A 245 5.90 15.75 5.17
CA ALA A 245 4.89 15.18 6.07
C ALA A 245 3.75 16.17 6.23
N TYR A 246 2.52 15.72 5.96
CA TYR A 246 1.33 16.54 6.05
C TYR A 246 0.53 16.16 7.31
N PRO A 247 0.38 17.06 8.29
CA PRO A 247 -0.47 16.79 9.45
C PRO A 247 -1.93 16.67 9.03
N GLU A 248 -2.74 16.07 9.90
CA GLU A 248 -4.19 15.93 9.73
C GLU A 248 -4.64 15.12 8.49
N ARG A 249 -3.75 14.45 7.74
CA ARG A 249 -4.11 13.70 6.52
C ARG A 249 -3.59 12.27 6.58
N GLY A 250 -4.16 11.39 5.77
CA GLY A 250 -3.82 9.97 5.81
C GLY A 250 -4.09 9.38 7.19
N ASP A 251 -3.19 8.55 7.69
CA ASP A 251 -3.25 7.98 9.03
C ASP A 251 -2.60 8.88 10.11
N GLY A 252 -2.17 10.10 9.76
CA GLY A 252 -1.35 10.97 10.61
C GLY A 252 -0.05 10.30 11.06
N VAL A 253 0.45 10.69 12.23
CA VAL A 253 1.47 9.88 12.93
C VAL A 253 0.76 8.65 13.50
N SER A 254 1.16 7.46 13.06
CA SER A 254 0.54 6.21 13.49
C SER A 254 1.54 5.28 14.15
N VAL A 255 1.06 4.37 15.00
CA VAL A 255 1.87 3.28 15.55
C VAL A 255 1.25 1.95 15.16
N VAL A 256 2.09 1.02 14.69
CA VAL A 256 1.74 -0.39 14.49
C VAL A 256 2.31 -1.21 15.64
N ILE A 257 1.50 -2.12 16.18
CA ILE A 257 1.82 -2.94 17.35
C ILE A 257 1.67 -4.40 16.98
N LYS A 258 2.80 -5.10 16.83
CA LYS A 258 2.81 -6.54 16.56
C LYS A 258 2.57 -7.30 17.86
N LEU A 259 1.50 -8.08 17.86
CA LEU A 259 1.08 -8.91 18.98
C LEU A 259 1.10 -10.39 18.54
N PRO A 260 1.49 -11.33 19.41
CA PRO A 260 1.46 -12.75 19.08
C PRO A 260 0.03 -13.30 19.10
N SER A 261 -0.17 -14.43 18.42
CA SER A 261 -1.38 -15.25 18.50
C SER A 261 -2.68 -14.54 18.11
N ILE A 262 -2.65 -13.65 17.12
CA ILE A 262 -3.86 -13.08 16.53
C ILE A 262 -4.54 -14.12 15.64
N VAL A 263 -5.87 -14.22 15.73
CA VAL A 263 -6.68 -15.19 14.97
C VAL A 263 -7.77 -14.55 14.12
N GLU A 264 -8.19 -13.31 14.43
CA GLU A 264 -9.17 -12.56 13.65
C GLU A 264 -8.75 -11.08 13.56
N GLY A 265 -9.08 -10.42 12.45
CA GLY A 265 -8.80 -9.01 12.22
C GLY A 265 -7.37 -8.72 11.72
N LEU A 266 -7.21 -7.55 11.11
CA LEU A 266 -5.99 -7.16 10.39
C LEU A 266 -4.87 -6.66 11.34
N ALA A 267 -4.23 -7.57 12.08
CA ALA A 267 -3.02 -7.27 12.88
C ALA A 267 -1.71 -7.69 12.19
N ASP A 268 -1.76 -8.75 11.39
CA ASP A 268 -0.64 -9.23 10.59
C ASP A 268 -0.91 -8.88 9.13
N LEU A 269 -0.21 -7.87 8.62
CA LEU A 269 -0.34 -7.49 7.22
C LEU A 269 0.45 -8.50 6.36
N PRO A 270 -0.22 -9.23 5.45
CA PRO A 270 0.47 -10.06 4.47
C PRO A 270 1.31 -9.18 3.53
N TRP A 271 1.97 -9.79 2.54
CA TRP A 271 2.65 -9.03 1.50
C TRP A 271 1.70 -8.02 0.84
N HIS A 272 2.03 -6.73 0.96
CA HIS A 272 1.21 -5.65 0.46
C HIS A 272 2.07 -4.44 0.06
N ARG A 273 1.38 -3.44 -0.50
CA ARG A 273 1.88 -2.09 -0.75
C ARG A 273 1.02 -1.12 0.04
N ASP A 274 1.59 -0.03 0.53
CA ASP A 274 0.84 1.01 1.25
C ASP A 274 -0.19 1.69 0.33
N CYS A 275 0.08 1.77 -0.98
CA CYS A 275 -0.90 2.24 -1.97
C CYS A 275 -1.90 1.14 -2.42
N GLY A 276 -2.00 0.05 -1.66
CA GLY A 276 -2.77 -1.14 -2.04
C GLY A 276 -4.28 -0.93 -2.08
N THR A 277 -4.80 0.07 -1.37
CA THR A 277 -6.21 0.48 -1.42
C THR A 277 -6.49 1.52 -2.52
N GLY A 278 -5.52 2.35 -2.90
CA GLY A 278 -5.74 3.36 -3.92
C GLY A 278 -4.70 4.47 -3.95
N GLY A 279 -4.93 5.41 -4.85
CA GLY A 279 -4.17 6.65 -4.97
C GLY A 279 -2.75 6.48 -5.48
N HIS A 280 -2.43 5.43 -6.24
CA HIS A 280 -1.07 5.23 -6.75
C HIS A 280 -0.58 6.46 -7.53
N SER A 281 -1.42 7.05 -8.39
CA SER A 281 -1.07 8.20 -9.23
C SER A 281 -0.78 9.50 -8.45
N ILE A 282 -1.24 9.61 -7.20
CA ILE A 282 -1.05 10.79 -6.34
C ILE A 282 -0.15 10.53 -5.12
N THR A 283 -0.12 9.29 -4.65
CA THR A 283 0.64 8.86 -3.48
C THR A 283 2.03 8.41 -3.89
N CYS A 284 2.22 7.73 -5.03
CA CYS A 284 3.50 7.13 -5.36
C CYS A 284 4.43 8.03 -6.19
N PRO A 285 5.76 7.95 -5.94
CA PRO A 285 6.38 7.55 -4.69
C PRO A 285 5.93 8.40 -3.48
N ALA A 286 5.67 7.72 -2.37
CA ALA A 286 5.62 8.27 -1.01
C ALA A 286 6.68 7.53 -0.21
N VAL A 287 7.25 8.17 0.79
CA VAL A 287 8.22 7.56 1.71
C VAL A 287 7.56 7.33 3.06
N SER A 288 7.59 6.09 3.53
CA SER A 288 7.16 5.73 4.88
C SER A 288 8.40 5.56 5.77
N ILE A 289 8.41 6.25 6.90
CA ILE A 289 9.52 6.23 7.86
C ILE A 289 9.04 5.56 9.16
N GLY A 290 9.51 4.34 9.41
CA GLY A 290 9.21 3.53 10.58
C GLY A 290 10.27 3.67 11.69
N ILE A 291 9.96 4.38 12.77
CA ILE A 291 10.78 4.53 13.97
C ILE A 291 10.60 3.31 14.86
N GLN A 292 11.68 2.56 15.07
CA GLN A 292 11.67 1.33 15.86
C GLN A 292 11.71 1.69 17.35
N LEU A 293 10.63 1.41 18.07
CA LEU A 293 10.58 1.65 19.51
C LEU A 293 11.13 0.47 20.30
N ASP A 294 11.00 -0.74 19.78
CA ASP A 294 11.42 -1.98 20.42
C ASP A 294 12.42 -2.72 19.54
N GLU A 295 13.16 -3.68 20.12
CA GLU A 295 13.99 -4.58 19.33
C GLU A 295 13.13 -5.23 18.24
N CYS A 296 13.59 -5.18 17.00
CA CYS A 296 12.94 -5.76 15.84
C CYS A 296 13.75 -6.98 15.40
N THR A 297 13.14 -8.15 15.49
CA THR A 297 13.79 -9.46 15.27
C THR A 297 12.84 -10.41 14.57
N GLU A 298 13.38 -11.51 14.04
CA GLU A 298 12.59 -12.60 13.46
C GLU A 298 11.53 -13.11 14.45
N ALA A 299 11.90 -13.24 15.73
CA ALA A 299 11.02 -13.74 16.78
C ALA A 299 9.83 -12.82 17.08
N ASN A 300 9.90 -11.52 16.79
CA ASN A 300 8.82 -10.58 17.07
C ASN A 300 8.29 -9.85 15.83
N GLY A 301 8.38 -10.53 14.68
CA GLY A 301 7.65 -10.21 13.46
C GLY A 301 8.28 -9.11 12.61
N GLN A 302 9.62 -9.08 12.51
CA GLN A 302 10.37 -8.05 11.76
C GLN A 302 9.83 -7.79 10.35
N LEU A 303 10.07 -6.59 9.82
CA LEU A 303 9.65 -6.22 8.48
C LEU A 303 10.47 -6.94 7.41
N HIS A 304 9.78 -7.42 6.39
CA HIS A 304 10.34 -8.04 5.20
C HIS A 304 10.03 -7.16 3.99
N TYR A 305 11.01 -6.96 3.13
CA TYR A 305 10.91 -6.21 1.88
C TYR A 305 11.25 -7.09 0.70
N LEU A 306 10.51 -6.97 -0.40
CA LEU A 306 10.92 -7.50 -1.70
C LEU A 306 11.69 -6.41 -2.43
N ALA A 307 13.03 -6.53 -2.46
CA ALA A 307 13.89 -5.49 -2.99
C ALA A 307 13.64 -5.23 -4.48
N GLY A 308 13.64 -3.96 -4.90
CA GLY A 308 13.42 -3.55 -6.29
C GLY A 308 11.96 -3.63 -6.78
N SER A 309 11.02 -4.03 -5.91
CA SER A 309 9.59 -4.15 -6.28
C SER A 309 8.87 -2.82 -6.46
N ASN A 310 9.47 -1.71 -6.02
CA ASN A 310 8.91 -0.34 -6.03
C ASN A 310 8.61 0.21 -7.45
N LYS A 311 9.10 -0.44 -8.51
CA LYS A 311 8.95 0.00 -9.90
C LYS A 311 8.05 -0.91 -10.76
N SER A 312 7.47 -1.94 -10.16
CA SER A 312 6.74 -2.99 -10.89
C SER A 312 5.36 -3.26 -10.30
N SER A 313 4.50 -3.89 -11.11
CA SER A 313 3.33 -4.62 -10.62
C SER A 313 3.82 -5.89 -9.94
N ASN A 314 3.09 -6.35 -8.93
CA ASN A 314 3.39 -7.58 -8.22
C ASN A 314 2.07 -8.34 -8.02
N ARG A 315 2.12 -9.66 -8.09
CA ARG A 315 1.03 -10.51 -7.60
C ARG A 315 1.36 -10.82 -6.14
N ALA A 316 0.57 -10.31 -5.19
CA ALA A 316 0.91 -10.38 -3.75
C ALA A 316 1.12 -11.82 -3.26
N ARG A 317 0.36 -12.77 -3.81
CA ARG A 317 0.47 -14.21 -3.51
C ARG A 317 1.66 -14.91 -4.17
N GLU A 318 2.46 -14.20 -4.97
CA GLU A 318 3.56 -14.76 -5.75
C GLU A 318 4.94 -14.34 -5.27
N VAL A 319 5.14 -13.83 -4.06
CA VAL A 319 6.52 -13.68 -3.55
C VAL A 319 7.16 -15.08 -3.47
N ARG A 320 8.10 -15.37 -4.38
CA ARG A 320 8.68 -16.71 -4.58
C ARG A 320 9.99 -16.88 -3.83
N ASP A 321 10.29 -18.14 -3.49
CA ASP A 321 11.62 -18.53 -3.03
C ASP A 321 12.69 -18.14 -4.07
N GLY A 322 13.79 -17.55 -3.60
CA GLY A 322 14.90 -17.11 -4.45
C GLY A 322 14.79 -15.67 -4.97
N TRP A 323 13.66 -15.01 -4.79
CA TRP A 323 13.58 -13.55 -4.97
C TRP A 323 14.35 -12.81 -3.85
N PRO A 324 14.84 -11.59 -4.12
CA PRO A 324 15.66 -10.81 -3.17
C PRO A 324 14.81 -10.23 -2.03
N THR A 325 14.33 -11.11 -1.16
CA THR A 325 13.60 -10.76 0.05
C THR A 325 14.57 -10.44 1.18
N VAL A 326 14.41 -9.30 1.82
CA VAL A 326 15.28 -8.81 2.89
C VAL A 326 14.46 -8.62 4.15
N ALA A 327 14.89 -9.24 5.25
CA ALA A 327 14.25 -9.09 6.54
C ALA A 327 15.13 -8.22 7.46
N ILE A 328 14.56 -7.16 8.02
CA ILE A 328 15.32 -6.14 8.74
C ILE A 328 15.22 -6.33 10.25
N SER A 329 16.34 -6.73 10.85
CA SER A 329 16.53 -6.60 12.29
C SER A 329 17.02 -5.19 12.63
N ALA A 330 16.46 -4.59 13.67
CA ALA A 330 16.73 -3.21 14.04
C ALA A 330 16.61 -3.01 15.56
N SER A 331 17.39 -2.09 16.09
CA SER A 331 17.38 -1.76 17.53
C SER A 331 16.48 -0.55 17.81
N PRO A 332 16.02 -0.36 19.06
CA PRO A 332 15.31 0.85 19.45
C PRO A 332 16.10 2.12 19.08
N GLY A 333 15.46 3.04 18.36
CA GLY A 333 16.10 4.26 17.86
C GLY A 333 16.56 4.18 16.40
N ASP A 334 16.59 2.98 15.81
CA ASP A 334 16.75 2.82 14.38
C ASP A 334 15.47 3.20 13.62
N VAL A 335 15.64 3.46 12.33
CA VAL A 335 14.57 3.78 11.40
C VAL A 335 14.64 2.87 10.19
N THR A 336 13.49 2.34 9.79
CA THR A 336 13.28 1.69 8.48
C THR A 336 12.57 2.65 7.55
N VAL A 337 13.00 2.73 6.30
CA VAL A 337 12.42 3.61 5.28
C VAL A 337 12.03 2.76 4.10
N HIS A 338 10.86 3.02 3.49
CA HIS A 338 10.48 2.35 2.25
C HIS A 338 9.55 3.21 1.42
N TYR A 339 9.53 2.99 0.10
CA TYR A 339 8.49 3.58 -0.72
C TYR A 339 7.15 2.88 -0.47
N GLY A 340 6.05 3.63 -0.47
CA GLY A 340 4.72 3.06 -0.31
C GLY A 340 4.34 2.02 -1.39
N HIS A 341 5.04 2.00 -2.53
CA HIS A 341 4.87 0.98 -3.57
C HIS A 341 5.77 -0.25 -3.41
N THR A 342 6.75 -0.21 -2.49
CA THR A 342 7.60 -1.36 -2.19
C THR A 342 6.75 -2.45 -1.57
N MET A 343 6.78 -3.64 -2.18
CA MET A 343 6.12 -4.81 -1.63
C MET A 343 6.82 -5.22 -0.33
N HIS A 344 6.05 -5.24 0.76
CA HIS A 344 6.56 -5.54 2.08
C HIS A 344 5.53 -6.29 2.91
N GLY A 345 5.99 -6.95 3.97
CA GLY A 345 5.14 -7.71 4.87
C GLY A 345 5.79 -7.84 6.24
N ALA A 346 5.00 -8.13 7.26
CA ALA A 346 5.52 -8.38 8.60
C ALA A 346 4.91 -9.68 9.11
N PRO A 347 5.64 -10.82 9.09
CA PRO A 347 5.12 -12.09 9.58
C PRO A 347 4.65 -12.00 11.03
N PRO A 348 3.72 -12.88 11.45
CA PRO A 348 3.30 -12.96 12.84
C PRO A 348 4.48 -13.22 13.79
N PRO A 349 4.51 -12.62 14.99
CA PRO A 349 5.49 -12.95 16.03
C PRO A 349 5.46 -14.45 16.37
N THR A 350 6.63 -15.10 16.38
CA THR A 350 6.79 -16.52 16.70
C THR A 350 7.41 -16.77 18.08
N GLY A 351 8.04 -15.74 18.66
CA GLY A 351 8.70 -15.76 19.95
C GLY A 351 7.76 -15.52 21.12
N ALA A 352 8.34 -15.53 22.33
CA ALA A 352 7.60 -15.23 23.54
C ALA A 352 6.98 -13.82 23.47
N PRO A 353 5.75 -13.62 23.98
CA PRO A 353 5.11 -12.31 24.00
C PRO A 353 6.00 -11.26 24.67
N VAL A 354 6.27 -10.16 23.95
CA VAL A 354 6.82 -8.95 24.56
C VAL A 354 5.67 -8.19 25.18
N SER A 355 5.81 -7.76 26.43
CA SER A 355 4.79 -6.97 27.12
C SER A 355 4.47 -5.71 26.33
N GLY A 356 3.21 -5.55 25.91
CA GLY A 356 2.76 -4.42 25.09
C GLY A 356 2.97 -4.56 23.57
N GLY A 357 3.53 -5.68 23.09
CA GLY A 357 3.83 -5.91 21.67
C GLY A 357 5.06 -5.15 21.15
N ARG A 358 5.49 -5.47 19.92
CA ARG A 358 6.57 -4.72 19.26
C ARG A 358 5.98 -3.49 18.56
N ARG A 359 6.46 -2.30 18.89
CA ARG A 359 5.91 -1.04 18.40
C ARG A 359 6.82 -0.38 17.37
N THR A 360 6.23 0.10 16.29
CA THR A 360 6.89 0.93 15.27
C THR A 360 6.01 2.13 14.96
N ILE A 361 6.54 3.35 15.12
CA ILE A 361 5.82 4.59 14.74
C ILE A 361 6.11 4.88 13.27
N TYR A 362 5.10 5.25 12.50
CA TYR A 362 5.23 5.66 11.10
C TYR A 362 4.92 7.14 10.90
N VAL A 363 5.77 7.78 10.10
CA VAL A 363 5.56 9.12 9.54
C VAL A 363 5.67 9.02 8.02
N GLY A 364 4.64 9.46 7.31
CA GLY A 364 4.59 9.46 5.84
C GLY A 364 5.05 10.79 5.25
N TYR A 365 5.84 10.72 4.18
CA TYR A 365 6.29 11.85 3.37
C TYR A 365 5.77 11.71 1.95
N HIS A 366 5.10 12.76 1.47
CA HIS A 366 4.35 12.76 0.22
C HIS A 366 4.68 13.97 -0.65
N LYS A 367 4.44 13.83 -1.96
CA LYS A 367 4.50 14.94 -2.92
C LYS A 367 3.40 15.98 -2.65
N PRO A 368 3.57 17.24 -3.10
CA PRO A 368 2.56 18.29 -2.95
C PRO A 368 1.16 17.93 -3.46
N ILE A 369 1.08 17.26 -4.61
CA ILE A 369 -0.19 16.86 -5.23
C ILE A 369 -1.04 15.98 -4.29
N TRP A 370 -0.41 15.20 -3.41
CA TRP A 370 -1.13 14.36 -2.47
C TRP A 370 -2.01 15.19 -1.52
N ALA A 371 -1.51 16.33 -1.02
CA ALA A 371 -2.28 17.20 -0.13
C ALA A 371 -3.43 17.94 -0.82
N GLU A 372 -3.38 18.07 -2.16
CA GLU A 372 -4.47 18.62 -2.97
C GLU A 372 -5.63 17.62 -3.11
N PHE A 373 -5.33 16.33 -3.10
CA PHE A 373 -6.30 15.25 -3.33
C PHE A 373 -6.87 14.64 -2.04
N ILE A 374 -6.11 14.65 -0.94
CA ILE A 374 -6.50 13.98 0.32
C ILE A 374 -6.87 15.02 1.36
N PRO A 375 -8.14 15.41 1.58
CA PRO A 375 -8.53 16.48 2.52
C PRO A 375 -8.05 16.25 3.97
N PRO A 376 -7.98 17.28 4.82
CA PRO A 376 -7.74 17.08 6.24
C PRO A 376 -8.84 16.21 6.87
N GLY A 377 -8.44 15.37 7.81
CA GLY A 377 -9.23 14.34 8.45
C GLY A 377 -9.49 13.09 7.60
N GLN A 378 -8.93 13.00 6.39
CA GLN A 378 -9.21 11.90 5.46
C GLN A 378 -7.94 11.14 5.04
N GLY A 379 -8.12 9.87 4.71
CA GLY A 379 -7.10 8.98 4.16
C GLY A 379 -7.69 7.83 3.37
N TYR A 380 -6.88 7.20 2.51
CA TYR A 380 -7.32 6.03 1.74
C TYR A 380 -7.69 4.83 2.60
N ASN A 381 -7.15 4.73 3.82
CA ASN A 381 -7.48 3.63 4.73
C ASN A 381 -8.80 3.86 5.48
N ASP A 382 -9.43 5.03 5.38
CA ASP A 382 -10.69 5.32 6.07
C ASP A 382 -11.83 4.39 5.61
N ILE A 383 -11.78 3.91 4.37
CA ILE A 383 -12.74 2.94 3.84
C ILE A 383 -12.72 1.60 4.58
N LEU A 384 -11.67 1.31 5.35
CA LEU A 384 -11.54 0.06 6.11
C LEU A 384 -12.36 0.09 7.42
N PHE A 385 -12.74 1.27 7.93
CA PHE A 385 -13.42 1.42 9.22
C PHE A 385 -14.96 1.28 9.16
N LYS A 386 -15.49 0.49 8.23
CA LYS A 386 -16.94 0.30 8.06
C LYS A 386 -17.63 -0.26 9.31
N ASP A 387 -16.95 -1.19 10.01
CA ASP A 387 -17.43 -1.84 11.24
C ASP A 387 -16.69 -1.35 12.49
N GLY A 388 -16.36 -0.05 12.52
CA GLY A 388 -15.54 0.52 13.60
C GLY A 388 -14.07 0.13 13.46
N GLY A 389 -13.36 -0.03 14.58
CA GLY A 389 -11.94 -0.35 14.63
C GLY A 389 -11.58 -1.81 14.31
N ARG A 390 -12.57 -2.69 14.10
CA ARG A 390 -12.33 -4.08 13.68
C ARG A 390 -12.18 -4.12 12.16
N ILE A 391 -10.95 -4.13 11.70
CA ILE A 391 -10.63 -4.13 10.28
C ILE A 391 -10.61 -5.57 9.76
N LEU A 392 -11.51 -5.86 8.81
CA LEU A 392 -11.57 -7.16 8.14
C LEU A 392 -10.39 -7.30 7.16
N SER A 393 -9.73 -8.45 7.18
CA SER A 393 -8.81 -8.86 6.13
C SER A 393 -9.52 -9.02 4.78
N PRO A 394 -8.81 -9.00 3.65
CA PRO A 394 -9.41 -9.20 2.33
C PRO A 394 -10.18 -10.52 2.22
N GLU A 395 -9.65 -11.58 2.84
CA GLU A 395 -10.30 -12.89 2.93
C GLU A 395 -11.60 -12.84 3.75
N GLU A 396 -11.57 -12.24 4.94
CA GLU A 396 -12.77 -12.10 5.81
C GLU A 396 -13.86 -11.26 5.13
N PHE A 397 -13.49 -10.17 4.45
CA PHE A 397 -14.44 -9.33 3.72
C PHE A 397 -15.14 -10.10 2.60
N GLN A 398 -14.42 -10.96 1.89
CA GLN A 398 -14.98 -11.81 0.83
C GLN A 398 -15.95 -12.86 1.39
N GLU A 399 -15.59 -13.51 2.50
CA GLU A 399 -16.46 -14.49 3.15
C GLU A 399 -17.76 -13.87 3.65
N GLN A 400 -17.75 -12.61 4.08
CA GLN A 400 -18.96 -11.89 4.51
C GLN A 400 -19.82 -11.35 3.36
N SER A 401 -19.21 -11.06 2.22
CA SER A 401 -19.89 -10.50 1.03
C SER A 401 -20.45 -11.56 0.08
N SER A 402 -20.14 -12.83 0.33
CA SER A 402 -20.62 -14.02 -0.41
C SER A 402 -21.92 -14.56 0.18
#